data_AF-A0A535H2Z3-F1
#
_entry.id   AF-A0A535H2Z3-F1
#
_cell.length_a   1.000
_cell.length_b   1.000
_cell.length_c   1.000
_cell.angle_alpha   90.00
_cell.angle_beta   90.00
_cell.angle_gamma   90.00
#
_symmetry.space_group_name_H-M   'P 1'
#
loop_
_entity.id
_entity.type
_entity.pdbx_description
1 polymer ?
#
loop_
_entity_poly.entity_id
_entity_poly.type
_entity_poly.pdbx_seq_one_letter_code
_entity_poly.pdbx_strand_id
1 'polypeptide(L)' 'MANTDTDLLGSRLTEQERELLNVYEALKKLASQDDLPPCAARNVRRALMSMWQATNDLDLQFEQLYEFGV' A
#
# COMPACT_ATOMS: atom_id res chain seq x y z
N MET A 1 2.46 2.36 15.19
CA MET A 1 1.69 1.65 14.15
C MET A 1 0.24 1.74 14.56
N ALA A 2 -0.56 2.55 13.88
CA ALA A 2 -1.99 2.64 14.16
C ALA A 2 -2.60 1.27 13.85
N ASN A 3 -3.18 0.63 14.85
CA ASN A 3 -3.90 -0.63 14.70
C ASN A 3 -5.31 -0.29 14.21
N THR A 4 -5.42 0.12 12.95
CA THR A 4 -6.67 0.52 12.31
C THR A 4 -7.38 -0.75 11.83
N ASP A 5 -8.08 -1.41 12.75
CA ASP A 5 -8.96 -2.55 12.47
C ASP A 5 -10.24 -2.13 11.72
N THR A 6 -10.31 -0.88 11.28
CA THR A 6 -11.42 -0.27 10.56
C THR A 6 -10.93 0.47 9.31
N ASP A 7 -11.80 0.52 8.30
CA ASP A 7 -11.64 1.39 7.13
C ASP A 7 -11.83 2.89 7.51
N LEU A 8 -11.70 3.77 6.52
CA LEU A 8 -11.88 5.22 6.68
C LEU A 8 -13.33 5.64 6.95
N LEU A 9 -14.29 4.74 6.76
CA LEU A 9 -15.71 4.95 7.04
C LEU A 9 -16.11 4.43 8.42
N GLY A 10 -15.20 3.79 9.15
CA GLY A 10 -15.40 3.22 10.49
C GLY A 10 -15.96 1.80 10.50
N SER A 11 -16.02 1.11 9.36
CA SER A 11 -16.41 -0.30 9.28
C SER A 11 -15.23 -1.19 9.62
N ARG A 12 -15.48 -2.33 10.26
CA ARG A 12 -14.41 -3.29 10.57
C ARG A 12 -13.88 -3.94 9.31
N LEU A 13 -12.56 -4.04 9.20
CA LEU A 13 -11.91 -4.74 8.09
C LEU A 13 -12.20 -6.24 8.12
N THR A 14 -12.59 -6.75 6.95
CA THR A 14 -12.55 -8.18 6.65
C THR A 14 -11.10 -8.70 6.64
N GLU A 15 -10.95 -10.01 6.67
CA GLU A 15 -9.63 -10.62 6.58
C GLU A 15 -8.96 -10.33 5.23
N GLN A 16 -9.75 -10.32 4.15
CA GLN A 16 -9.25 -10.05 2.81
C GLN A 16 -8.76 -8.61 2.66
N GLU A 17 -9.48 -7.63 3.20
CA GLU A 17 -9.07 -6.22 3.20
C GLU A 17 -7.79 -6.01 4.01
N ARG A 18 -7.67 -6.71 5.14
CA ARG A 18 -6.45 -6.69 5.96
C ARG A 18 -5.25 -7.23 5.19
N GLU A 19 -5.42 -8.32 4.46
CA GLU A 19 -4.37 -8.89 3.61
C GLU A 19 -3.97 -7.95 2.47
N LEU A 20 -4.93 -7.27 1.82
CA LEU A 20 -4.63 -6.26 0.80
C LEU A 20 -3.82 -5.09 1.37
N LEU A 21 -4.21 -4.61 2.56
CA LEU A 21 -3.50 -3.53 3.25
C LEU A 21 -2.08 -3.97 3.67
N ASN A 22 -1.91 -5.21 4.12
CA ASN A 22 -0.60 -5.78 4.45
C ASN A 22 0.33 -5.82 3.22
N VAL A 23 -0.19 -6.22 2.05
CA VAL A 23 0.58 -6.22 0.79
C VAL A 23 0.96 -4.80 0.40
N TYR A 24 0.04 -3.85 0.50
CA TYR A 24 0.28 -2.43 0.23
C TYR A 24 1.42 -1.86 1.11
N GLU A 25 1.36 -2.08 2.42
CA GLU A 25 2.39 -1.62 3.36
C GLU A 25 3.75 -2.29 3.13
N ALA A 26 3.75 -3.58 2.77
CA ALA A 26 4.98 -4.29 2.40
C ALA A 26 5.62 -3.70 1.13
N LEU A 27 4.80 -3.32 0.14
CA LEU A 27 5.27 -2.67 -1.08
C LEU A 27 5.80 -1.25 -0.81
N LYS A 28 5.16 -0.47 0.07
CA LYS A 28 5.70 0.83 0.50
C LYS A 28 7.07 0.67 1.15
N LYS A 29 7.22 -0.29 2.05
CA LYS A 29 8.49 -0.61 2.71
C LYS A 29 9.57 -1.01 1.72
N LEU A 30 9.24 -1.75 0.66
CA LEU A 30 10.19 -2.08 -0.40
C LEU A 30 10.51 -0.86 -1.27
N ALA A 31 9.52 -0.04 -1.60
CA ALA A 31 9.69 1.16 -2.41
C ALA A 31 10.57 2.23 -1.73
N SER A 32 10.65 2.21 -0.40
CA SER A 32 11.52 3.07 0.40
C SER A 32 12.97 2.57 0.53
N GLN A 33 13.34 1.44 -0.07
CA GLN A 33 14.70 0.92 -0.05
C GLN A 33 15.53 1.50 -1.20
N ASP A 34 16.76 1.94 -0.90
CA ASP A 34 17.68 2.51 -1.89
C ASP A 34 18.58 1.46 -2.57
N ASP A 35 18.61 0.22 -2.07
CA ASP A 35 19.53 -0.85 -2.51
C ASP A 35 18.89 -1.88 -3.46
N LEU A 36 17.63 -1.68 -3.86
CA LEU A 36 16.97 -2.55 -4.83
C LEU A 36 17.61 -2.42 -6.22
N PRO A 37 17.85 -3.55 -6.92
CA PRO A 37 18.25 -3.51 -8.33
C PRO A 37 17.25 -2.68 -9.15
N PRO A 38 17.70 -1.89 -10.15
CA PRO A 38 16.83 -0.92 -10.85
C PRO A 38 15.55 -1.53 -11.44
N CYS A 39 15.63 -2.76 -11.98
CA CYS A 39 14.47 -3.47 -12.49
C CYS A 39 13.46 -3.84 -11.40
N ALA A 40 13.93 -4.26 -10.23
CA ALA A 40 13.08 -4.58 -9.08
C ALA A 40 12.43 -3.29 -8.54
N ALA A 41 13.21 -2.23 -8.34
CA ALA A 41 12.72 -0.96 -7.83
C ALA A 41 11.60 -0.35 -8.72
N ARG A 42 11.72 -0.48 -10.05
CA ARG A 42 10.66 -0.03 -10.98
C ARG A 42 9.40 -0.88 -10.88
N ASN A 43 9.53 -2.20 -10.75
CA ASN A 43 8.37 -3.09 -10.65
C ASN A 43 7.67 -3.01 -9.30
N VAL A 44 8.42 -2.80 -8.21
CA VAL A 44 7.87 -2.52 -6.88
C VAL A 44 6.98 -1.28 -6.91
N ARG A 45 7.44 -0.17 -7.50
CA ARG A 45 6.63 1.06 -7.66
C ARG A 45 5.36 0.83 -8.48
N ARG A 46 5.43 0.03 -9.55
CA ARG A 46 4.24 -0.33 -10.35
C ARG A 46 3.25 -1.17 -9.55
N ALA A 47 3.74 -2.15 -8.79
CA ALA A 47 2.89 -2.96 -7.92
C ALA A 47 2.26 -2.11 -6.82
N LEU A 48 3.03 -1.19 -6.22
CA LEU A 48 2.55 -0.25 -5.21
C LEU A 48 1.43 0.63 -5.77
N MET A 49 1.60 1.19 -6.98
CA MET A 49 0.57 1.97 -7.65
C MET A 49 -0.73 1.16 -7.84
N SER A 50 -0.63 -0.08 -8.32
CA SER A 50 -1.81 -0.93 -8.50
C SER A 50 -2.50 -1.26 -7.18
N MET A 51 -1.72 -1.53 -6.12
CA MET A 51 -2.28 -1.83 -4.80
C MET A 51 -2.88 -0.60 -4.13
N TRP A 52 -2.30 0.58 -4.34
CA TRP A 52 -2.87 1.84 -3.88
C TRP A 52 -4.26 2.08 -4.44
N GLN A 53 -4.47 1.81 -5.74
CA GLN A 53 -5.82 1.93 -6.34
C GLN A 53 -6.81 1.02 -5.62
N ALA A 54 -6.47 -0.25 -5.43
CA ALA A 54 -7.35 -1.21 -4.77
C ALA A 54 -7.65 -0.87 -3.31
N THR A 55 -6.63 -0.48 -2.53
CA THR A 55 -6.82 -0.14 -1.11
C THR A 55 -7.48 1.22 -0.94
N ASN A 56 -7.34 2.13 -1.89
CA ASN A 56 -8.02 3.41 -1.87
C ASN A 56 -9.49 3.31 -2.27
N ASP A 57 -9.82 2.56 -3.33
CA ASP A 57 -11.20 2.31 -3.76
C ASP A 57 -12.04 1.57 -2.71
N LEU A 58 -11.39 0.81 -1.83
CA LEU A 58 -12.00 0.10 -0.70
C LEU A 58 -11.98 0.90 0.61
N ASP A 59 -11.62 2.20 0.56
CA ASP A 59 -11.55 3.07 1.74
C ASP A 59 -10.60 2.55 2.85
N LEU A 60 -9.62 1.69 2.54
CA LEU A 60 -8.72 1.11 3.55
C LEU A 60 -7.64 2.10 4.00
N GLN A 61 -7.21 2.96 3.08
CA GLN A 61 -6.24 4.01 3.30
C GLN A 61 -6.42 5.14 2.28
N PHE A 62 -5.94 6.33 2.62
CA PHE A 62 -5.84 7.45 1.68
C PHE A 62 -4.54 8.23 1.94
N GLU A 63 -3.63 8.19 0.96
CA GLU A 63 -2.42 9.00 0.92
C GLU A 63 -1.96 9.25 -0.52
N GLN A 64 -1.06 10.20 -0.72
CA GLN A 64 -0.41 10.43 -2.01
C GLN A 64 0.93 9.69 -2.04
N LEU A 65 1.28 9.09 -3.18
CA LEU A 65 2.50 8.29 -3.32
C LEU A 65 3.71 9.04 -3.90
N TYR A 66 3.66 10.37 -3.97
CA TYR A 66 4.68 11.18 -4.63
C TYR A 66 6.10 10.95 -4.08
N GLU A 67 6.23 10.64 -2.78
CA GLU A 67 7.52 10.32 -2.17
C GLU A 67 8.17 9.04 -2.73
N PHE A 68 7.36 8.13 -3.28
CA PHE A 68 7.85 6.90 -3.92
C PHE A 68 8.10 7.06 -5.42
N GLY A 69 7.85 8.24 -5.99
CA GLY A 69 7.94 8.49 -7.44
C GLY A 69 6.85 7.76 -8.23
N VAL A 70 5.67 7.62 -7.65
CA VAL A 70 4.43 7.10 -8.25
C VAL A 70 3.45 8.23 -8.48
#